data_AF-A0A3P8SGK0-F1
#
_entry.id   AF-A0A3P8SGK0-F1
#
_cell.length_a   1.000
_cell.length_b   1.000
_cell.length_c   1.000
_cell.angle_alpha   90.00
_cell.angle_beta   90.00
_cell.angle_gamma   90.00
#
_symmetry.space_group_name_H-M   'P 1'
#
loop_
_entity.id
_entity.type
_entity.pdbx_description
1 polymer ?
#
loop_
_entity_poly.entity_id
_entity_poly.type
_entity_poly.pdbx_seq_one_letter_code
_entity_poly.pdbx_strand_id
1 'polypeptide(L)'
;MDAPANLLARDETESSFSVSWDPVQAEIDGYILTYTSSDGSSGEIPVGPDRTSYLLTGLRPGVLYTVYIWAVKGICPTCCTFSLSVPFA
;
A
#
# COMPACT_ATOMS: atom_id res chain seq x y z
N MET A 1 1.75 -8.33 -16.99
CA MET A 1 0.88 -7.67 -15.99
C MET A 1 1.80 -7.38 -14.83
N ASP A 2 2.38 -6.18 -14.82
CA ASP A 2 3.40 -5.80 -13.87
C ASP A 2 2.73 -5.14 -12.67
N ALA A 3 2.75 -5.84 -11.54
CA ALA A 3 2.35 -5.29 -10.25
C ALA A 3 3.47 -4.38 -9.72
N PRO A 4 3.15 -3.36 -8.90
CA PRO A 4 4.20 -2.60 -8.21
C PRO A 4 5.00 -3.57 -7.35
N ALA A 5 6.28 -3.73 -7.66
CA ALA A 5 7.17 -4.62 -6.95
C ALA A 5 7.77 -3.91 -5.73
N ASN A 6 8.34 -4.67 -4.80
CA ASN A 6 9.11 -4.16 -3.67
C ASN A 6 8.37 -3.14 -2.78
N LEU A 7 7.19 -3.51 -2.27
CA LEU A 7 6.61 -2.79 -1.15
C LEU A 7 7.54 -2.90 0.07
N LEU A 8 8.10 -1.77 0.49
CA LEU A 8 9.04 -1.64 1.59
C LEU A 8 8.48 -0.65 2.60
N ALA A 9 8.25 -1.11 3.82
CA ALA A 9 8.06 -0.22 4.96
C ALA A 9 9.43 0.19 5.50
N ARG A 10 9.60 1.47 5.79
CA ARG A 10 10.80 2.11 6.35
C ARG A 10 10.37 3.19 7.33
N ASP A 11 11.31 3.69 8.12
CA ASP A 11 11.05 4.76 9.10
C ASP A 11 9.86 4.41 10.01
N GLU A 12 9.87 3.16 10.49
CA GLU A 12 8.82 2.64 11.36
C GLU A 12 8.97 3.24 12.76
N THR A 13 7.90 3.90 13.20
CA THR A 13 7.78 4.49 14.52
C THR A 13 6.53 3.92 15.20
N GLU A 14 6.37 4.19 16.48
CA GLU A 14 5.21 3.76 17.26
C GLU A 14 3.84 4.23 16.70
N SER A 15 3.80 5.27 15.88
CA SER A 15 2.53 5.83 15.35
C SER A 15 2.57 6.23 13.87
N SER A 16 3.66 5.89 13.16
CA SER A 16 3.81 6.19 11.74
C SER A 16 4.82 5.28 11.07
N PHE A 17 4.67 5.02 9.78
CA PHE A 17 5.67 4.36 8.96
C PHE A 17 5.65 4.91 7.54
N SER A 18 6.81 4.89 6.89
CA SER A 18 6.96 5.28 5.50
C SER A 18 6.89 4.04 4.61
N VAL A 19 5.95 4.01 3.67
CA VAL A 19 5.82 2.93 2.70
C VAL A 19 6.37 3.41 1.37
N SER A 20 7.22 2.61 0.74
CA SER A 20 7.76 2.85 -0.60
C SER A 20 7.52 1.64 -1.49
N TRP A 21 7.25 1.84 -2.76
CA TRP A 21 7.00 0.79 -3.76
C TRP A 21 7.59 1.18 -5.10
N ASP A 22 7.94 0.19 -5.93
CA ASP A 22 8.40 0.46 -7.28
C ASP A 22 7.22 0.86 -8.19
N PRO A 23 7.41 1.89 -9.04
CA PRO A 23 6.41 2.25 -10.03
C PRO A 23 6.24 1.11 -11.02
N VAL A 24 5.00 0.92 -11.51
CA VAL A 24 4.75 -0.06 -12.55
C VAL A 24 5.10 0.54 -13.90
N GLN A 25 5.67 -0.26 -14.80
CA GLN A 25 5.92 0.18 -16.17
C GLN A 25 4.62 0.32 -17.01
N ALA A 26 3.49 -0.15 -16.46
CA ALA A 26 2.19 -0.02 -17.08
C ALA A 26 1.60 1.38 -16.87
N GLU A 27 0.93 1.90 -17.89
CA GLU A 27 0.15 3.13 -17.77
C GLU A 27 -1.04 2.86 -16.84
N ILE A 28 -1.02 3.45 -15.65
CA ILE A 28 -2.03 3.30 -14.60
C ILE A 28 -2.64 4.67 -14.29
N ASP A 29 -3.86 4.67 -13.77
CA ASP A 29 -4.55 5.88 -13.34
C ASP A 29 -4.17 6.27 -11.91
N GLY A 30 -3.70 5.31 -11.12
CA GLY A 30 -3.22 5.57 -9.77
C GLY A 30 -2.91 4.32 -8.97
N TYR A 31 -2.64 4.52 -7.69
CA TYR A 31 -2.47 3.46 -6.71
C TYR A 31 -3.51 3.62 -5.60
N ILE A 32 -3.88 2.52 -4.97
CA ILE A 32 -4.64 2.54 -3.73
C ILE A 32 -3.85 1.76 -2.71
N LEU A 33 -3.52 2.45 -1.62
CA LEU A 33 -2.82 1.88 -0.48
C LEU A 33 -3.85 1.62 0.61
N THR A 34 -3.89 0.40 1.10
CA THR A 34 -4.85 -0.03 2.10
C THR A 34 -4.13 -0.62 3.28
N TYR A 35 -4.50 -0.21 4.47
CA TYR A 35 -3.91 -0.70 5.69
C TYR A 35 -4.98 -1.36 6.54
N THR A 36 -4.62 -2.45 7.20
CA THR A 36 -5.49 -3.22 8.08
C THR A 36 -4.77 -3.45 9.40
N SER A 37 -5.40 -3.04 10.48
CA SER A 37 -4.94 -3.23 11.84
C SER A 37 -5.37 -4.61 12.33
N SER A 38 -4.55 -5.26 13.15
CA SER A 38 -4.93 -6.52 13.80
C SER A 38 -6.15 -6.38 14.73
N ASP A 39 -6.49 -5.15 15.13
CA ASP A 39 -7.68 -4.80 15.91
C ASP A 39 -8.97 -4.76 15.06
N GLY A 40 -8.86 -4.90 13.73
CA GLY A 40 -9.98 -4.86 12.79
C GLY A 40 -10.25 -3.50 12.15
N SER A 41 -9.44 -2.49 12.44
CA SER A 41 -9.52 -1.19 11.76
C SER A 41 -8.80 -1.23 10.41
N SER A 42 -9.50 -0.98 9.31
CA SER A 42 -8.90 -0.82 7.98
C SER A 42 -9.17 0.55 7.39
N GLY A 43 -8.31 0.99 6.47
CA GLY A 43 -8.50 2.21 5.71
C GLY A 43 -7.82 2.15 4.35
N GLU A 44 -8.39 2.86 3.40
CA GLU A 44 -7.94 2.92 2.01
C GLU A 44 -7.53 4.36 1.69
N ILE A 45 -6.42 4.50 0.99
CA ILE A 45 -5.79 5.78 0.68
C ILE A 45 -5.51 5.81 -0.82
N PRO A 46 -6.21 6.66 -1.57
CA PRO A 46 -5.90 6.87 -2.97
C PRO A 46 -4.59 7.65 -3.09
N VAL A 47 -3.66 7.10 -3.85
CA VAL A 47 -2.35 7.68 -4.13
C VAL A 47 -2.24 7.92 -5.64
N GLY A 48 -1.71 9.09 -6.02
CA GLY A 48 -1.53 9.43 -7.43
C GLY A 48 -0.56 8.49 -8.15
N PRO A 49 -0.63 8.38 -9.49
CA PRO A 49 0.21 7.48 -10.28
C PRO A 49 1.69 7.87 -10.25
N ASP A 50 2.01 9.16 -10.07
CA ASP A 50 3.39 9.67 -9.97
C ASP A 50 4.05 9.39 -8.61
N ARG A 51 3.30 8.87 -7.64
CA ARG A 51 3.79 8.64 -6.28
C ARG A 51 4.17 7.18 -6.08
N THR A 52 5.38 7.01 -5.55
CA THR A 52 6.00 5.72 -5.21
C THR A 52 6.28 5.58 -3.71
N SER A 53 5.87 6.56 -2.92
CA SER A 53 6.03 6.56 -1.47
C SER A 53 4.89 7.27 -0.77
N TYR A 54 4.51 6.77 0.41
CA TYR A 54 3.48 7.35 1.25
C TYR A 54 3.83 7.19 2.74
N LEU A 55 3.73 8.30 3.48
CA LEU A 55 3.92 8.30 4.92
C LEU A 55 2.56 8.09 5.60
N LEU A 56 2.38 6.93 6.22
CA LEU A 56 1.20 6.63 7.03
C LEU A 56 1.41 7.16 8.44
N THR A 57 0.49 7.98 8.93
CA THR A 57 0.56 8.61 10.26
C THR A 57 -0.74 8.41 11.03
N GLY A 58 -0.68 8.49 12.36
CA GLY A 58 -1.85 8.34 13.22
C GLY A 58 -2.17 6.88 13.57
N LEU A 59 -1.15 6.04 13.56
CA LEU A 59 -1.21 4.65 13.95
C LEU A 59 -1.17 4.52 15.48
N ARG A 60 -1.75 3.44 16.00
CA ARG A 60 -1.74 3.15 17.43
C ARG A 60 -0.48 2.35 17.78
N PRO A 61 0.29 2.77 18.80
CA PRO A 61 1.44 2.01 19.27
C PRO A 61 1.01 0.64 19.80
N GLY A 62 1.83 -0.36 19.51
CA GLY A 62 1.58 -1.76 19.93
C GLY A 62 0.55 -2.50 19.09
N VAL A 63 0.12 -1.95 17.95
CA VAL A 63 -0.80 -2.61 17.00
C VAL A 63 -0.06 -2.95 15.71
N LEU A 64 -0.26 -4.17 15.23
CA LEU A 64 0.29 -4.62 13.95
C LEU A 64 -0.59 -4.14 12.80
N TYR A 65 0.01 -3.46 11.82
CA TYR A 65 -0.67 -2.85 10.67
C TYR A 65 -0.23 -3.49 9.37
N THR A 66 -1.06 -4.32 8.75
CA THR A 66 -0.75 -4.89 7.43
C THR A 66 -1.10 -3.92 6.32
N VAL A 67 -0.14 -3.59 5.46
CA VAL A 67 -0.34 -2.70 4.32
C VAL A 67 -0.40 -3.48 3.02
N TYR A 68 -1.33 -3.09 2.16
CA TYR A 68 -1.59 -3.59 0.84
C TYR A 68 -1.51 -2.43 -0.14
N ILE A 69 -0.98 -2.66 -1.33
CA ILE A 69 -1.02 -1.67 -2.39
C ILE A 69 -1.46 -2.33 -3.69
N TRP A 70 -2.27 -1.61 -4.46
CA TRP A 70 -2.65 -2.05 -5.79
C TRP A 70 -2.67 -0.88 -6.77
N ALA A 71 -2.26 -1.17 -7.99
CA ALA A 71 -2.36 -0.22 -9.08
C ALA A 71 -3.76 -0.30 -9.71
N VAL A 72 -4.40 0.85 -9.89
CA VAL A 72 -5.68 0.97 -10.57
C VAL A 72 -5.45 1.52 -11.98
N LYS A 73 -6.02 0.83 -12.98
CA LYS A 73 -6.04 1.27 -14.37
C LYS A 73 -7.48 1.26 -14.85
N GLY A 74 -7.95 2.40 -15.34
CA GLY A 74 -9.23 2.63 -15.96
C GLY A 74 -9.39 1.74 -17.19
N ILE A 75 -10.41 0.90 -17.13
CA ILE A 75 -10.87 -0.03 -18.16
C ILE A 75 -9.89 -1.19 -18.44
N CYS A 76 -10.04 -2.26 -17.66
CA CYS A 76 -10.04 -3.65 -18.13
C CYS A 76 -10.95 -4.49 -17.21
N PRO A 77 -11.97 -5.21 -17.73
CA PRO A 77 -12.99 -5.93 -16.93
C PRO A 77 -12.48 -7.19 -16.22
N THR A 78 -11.17 -7.46 -16.26
CA THR A 78 -10.52 -8.55 -15.55
C THR A 78 -9.57 -7.95 -14.52
N CYS A 79 -10.15 -7.44 -13.43
CA CYS A 79 -9.40 -6.99 -12.27
C CYS A 79 -8.63 -8.19 -11.69
N CYS A 80 -7.33 -8.26 -11.95
CA CYS A 80 -6.46 -9.21 -11.30
C CYS A 80 -6.17 -8.67 -9.89
N THR A 81 -6.90 -9.17 -8.90
CA THR A 81 -6.68 -8.88 -7.49
C THR A 81 -5.38 -9.55 -7.04
N PHE A 82 -4.38 -8.78 -6.61
CA PHE A 82 -3.16 -9.31 -5.99
C PHE A 82 -3.10 -8.87 -4.53
N SER A 83 -2.92 -9.83 -3.62
CA SER A 83 -2.75 -9.63 -2.18
C SER A 83 -1.32 -9.96 -1.78
N LEU A 84 -0.62 -9.01 -1.16
CA LEU A 84 0.71 -9.22 -0.57
C LEU A 84 0.63 -8.97 0.93
N SER A 85 1.01 -9.97 1.73
CA SER A 85 1.06 -9.86 3.20
C SER A 85 2.49 -9.56 3.63
N VAL A 86 2.74 -8.39 4.19
CA VAL A 86 4.05 -8.02 4.78
C VAL A 86 4.10 -8.45 6.25
N PRO A 87 5.02 -9.36 6.67
CA PRO A 87 5.25 -9.66 8.06
C PRO A 87 6.15 -8.57 8.68
N PHE A 88 5.66 -7.91 9.72
CA PHE A 88 6.47 -7.05 10.59
C PHE A 88 7.29 -7.94 11.53
N ALA A 89 8.59 -7.68 11.64
CA ALA A 89 9.50 -8.34 12.58
C ALA A 89 9.77 -7.44 13.79
#